data_AF-A0A366X0S4-F1
#
_entry.id   AF-A0A366X0S4-F1
#
_cell.length_a   1.000
_cell.length_b   1.000
_cell.length_c   1.000
_cell.angle_alpha   90.00
_cell.angle_beta   90.00
_cell.angle_gamma   90.00
#
_symmetry.space_group_name_H-M   'P 1'
#
loop_
_entity.id
_entity.type
_entity.pdbx_description
1 polymer ?
#
loop_
_entity_poly.entity_id
_entity_poly.type
_entity_poly.pdbx_seq_one_letter_code
_entity_poly.pdbx_strand_id
1 'polypeptide(L)'
;MVTATWQSVLQLTGWFEGLGAEVATTNSIDIALDAIAENKNAWGLLVVFLDGVVDEYEVVEALLLVRKVTKALPIILVSSAFSKNDFSLERVAICDVSLKSPVSRVTVGLAVAQAIANNNYFNKSA
;
A
#
# COMPACT_ATOMS: atom_id res chain seq x y z
N MET A 1 -6.42 -16.49 -23.96
CA MET A 1 -5.25 -15.59 -23.84
C MET A 1 -5.44 -14.76 -22.59
N VAL A 2 -4.75 -15.08 -21.51
CA VAL A 2 -4.69 -14.20 -20.34
C VAL A 2 -3.48 -13.31 -20.56
N THR A 3 -3.71 -12.10 -21.07
CA THR A 3 -2.67 -11.06 -21.04
C THR A 3 -2.53 -10.65 -19.58
N ALA A 4 -1.55 -11.20 -18.87
CA ALA A 4 -1.11 -10.61 -17.63
C ALA A 4 -0.55 -9.22 -17.97
N THR A 5 -1.40 -8.20 -17.89
CA THR A 5 -1.01 -6.80 -18.01
C THR A 5 -0.11 -6.47 -16.84
N TRP A 6 1.20 -6.61 -17.04
CA TRP A 6 2.22 -6.21 -16.08
C TRP A 6 2.14 -4.70 -15.86
N GLN A 7 1.95 -4.29 -14.61
CA GLN A 7 2.01 -2.89 -14.22
C GLN A 7 3.49 -2.50 -14.07
N SER A 8 3.95 -1.51 -14.81
CA SER A 8 5.35 -1.05 -14.72
C SER A 8 5.56 -0.26 -13.42
N VAL A 9 6.60 -0.63 -12.66
CA VAL A 9 7.01 0.12 -11.45
C VAL A 9 7.33 1.58 -11.80
N LEU A 10 8.00 1.84 -12.92
CA LEU A 10 8.32 3.22 -13.37
C LEU A 10 7.07 4.05 -13.66
N GLN A 11 5.99 3.42 -14.10
CA GLN A 11 4.72 4.12 -14.33
C GLN A 11 4.06 4.48 -13.01
N LEU A 12 4.07 3.54 -12.05
CA LEU A 12 3.51 3.75 -10.72
C LEU A 12 4.25 4.85 -9.96
N THR A 13 5.58 4.83 -9.95
CA THR A 13 6.40 5.87 -9.32
C THR A 13 6.03 7.24 -9.87
N GLY A 14 5.97 7.38 -11.20
CA GLY A 14 5.59 8.64 -11.83
C GLY A 14 4.16 9.11 -11.49
N TRP A 15 3.25 8.20 -11.15
CA TRP A 15 1.91 8.58 -10.69
C TRP A 15 1.92 9.13 -9.26
N PHE A 16 2.70 8.54 -8.35
CA PHE A 16 2.85 9.05 -6.98
C PHE A 16 3.67 10.35 -6.95
N GLU A 17 4.74 10.45 -7.73
CA GLU A 17 5.49 11.69 -7.92
C GLU A 17 4.61 12.81 -8.50
N GLY A 18 3.72 12.46 -9.44
CA GLY A 18 2.71 13.38 -9.97
C GLY A 18 1.67 13.85 -8.95
N LEU A 19 1.60 13.23 -7.76
CA LEU A 19 0.82 13.67 -6.61
C LEU A 19 1.66 14.48 -5.60
N GLY A 20 2.95 14.69 -5.88
CA GLY A 20 3.89 15.42 -5.03
C GLY A 20 4.67 14.55 -4.04
N ALA A 21 4.63 13.21 -4.17
CA ALA A 21 5.37 12.31 -3.29
C ALA A 21 6.82 12.13 -3.74
N GLU A 22 7.74 11.98 -2.79
CA GLU A 22 9.04 11.37 -3.02
C GLU A 22 8.90 9.85 -2.86
N VAL A 23 9.34 9.07 -3.85
CA VAL A 23 9.06 7.63 -3.92
C VAL A 23 10.33 6.82 -3.81
N ALA A 24 10.44 6.02 -2.75
CA ALA A 24 11.41 4.93 -2.65
C ALA A 24 10.75 3.60 -3.03
N THR A 25 11.48 2.73 -3.71
CA THR A 25 10.99 1.39 -4.09
C THR A 25 11.95 0.31 -3.62
N THR A 26 11.39 -0.83 -3.25
CA THR A 26 12.12 -2.05 -2.88
C THR A 26 11.28 -3.26 -3.26
N ASN A 27 11.94 -4.40 -3.51
CA ASN A 27 11.30 -5.70 -3.71
C ASN A 27 11.39 -6.60 -2.46
N SER A 28 11.92 -6.08 -1.36
CA SER A 28 12.04 -6.77 -0.08
C SER A 28 11.21 -6.06 0.98
N ILE A 29 10.32 -6.82 1.62
CA ILE A 29 9.50 -6.32 2.73
C ILE A 29 10.37 -5.95 3.94
N ASP A 30 11.43 -6.72 4.23
CA ASP A 30 12.35 -6.46 5.32
C ASP A 30 13.04 -5.09 5.18
N ILE A 31 13.55 -4.79 3.97
CA ILE A 31 14.18 -3.49 3.69
C ILE A 31 13.16 -2.34 3.88
N ALA A 32 11.90 -2.54 3.48
CA ALA A 32 10.86 -1.55 3.70
C ALA A 32 10.58 -1.33 5.20
N LEU A 33 10.51 -2.42 5.97
CA LEU A 33 10.29 -2.37 7.41
C LEU A 33 11.43 -1.67 8.15
N ASP A 34 12.68 -2.00 7.80
CA ASP A 34 13.86 -1.36 8.39
C ASP A 34 13.88 0.14 8.10
N ALA A 35 13.61 0.55 6.85
CA ALA A 35 13.54 1.95 6.47
C ALA A 35 12.43 2.72 7.20
N ILE A 36 11.26 2.08 7.39
CA ILE A 36 10.15 2.66 8.17
C ILE A 36 10.53 2.77 9.65
N ALA A 37 11.19 1.76 10.21
CA ALA A 37 11.59 1.73 11.61
C ALA A 37 12.67 2.77 11.93
N GLU A 38 13.62 2.99 11.01
CA GLU A 38 14.72 3.94 11.15
C GLU A 38 14.22 5.39 11.29
N ASN A 39 13.25 5.79 10.45
CA ASN A 39 12.64 7.12 10.57
C ASN A 39 11.14 7.10 10.21
N LYS A 40 10.32 6.78 11.21
CA LYS A 40 8.86 6.65 11.07
C LYS A 40 8.15 7.88 10.53
N ASN A 41 8.70 9.07 10.79
CA ASN A 41 8.10 10.35 10.39
C ASN A 41 8.50 10.79 8.99
N ALA A 42 9.45 10.10 8.35
CA ALA A 42 9.85 10.37 6.96
C ALA A 42 8.85 9.79 5.94
N TRP A 43 7.98 8.87 6.36
CA TRP A 43 7.10 8.13 5.46
C TRP A 43 5.66 8.59 5.57
N GLY A 44 5.05 8.92 4.43
CA GLY A 44 3.65 9.38 4.36
C GLY A 44 2.66 8.35 3.82
N LEU A 45 3.13 7.26 3.19
CA LEU A 45 2.30 6.21 2.60
C LEU A 45 3.15 4.96 2.37
N LEU A 46 2.60 3.77 2.65
CA LEU A 46 3.15 2.49 2.23
C LEU A 46 2.25 1.87 1.16
N VAL A 47 2.84 1.41 0.05
CA VAL A 47 2.13 0.71 -1.01
C VAL A 47 2.78 -0.64 -1.21
N VAL A 48 2.01 -1.72 -1.09
CA VAL A 48 2.52 -3.09 -1.21
C VAL A 48 1.84 -3.80 -2.36
N PHE A 49 2.64 -4.32 -3.29
CA PHE A 49 2.20 -5.18 -4.37
C PHE A 49 2.33 -6.64 -3.92
N LEU A 50 1.21 -7.37 -3.84
CA LEU A 50 1.21 -8.78 -3.44
C LEU A 50 1.50 -9.72 -4.62
N ASP A 51 1.33 -9.24 -5.85
CA ASP A 51 1.56 -10.06 -7.05
C ASP A 51 3.05 -10.44 -7.13
N GLY A 52 3.34 -11.74 -7.05
CA GLY A 52 4.71 -12.27 -7.06
C GLY A 52 5.31 -12.51 -5.68
N VAL A 53 4.57 -12.25 -4.60
CA VAL A 53 4.92 -12.68 -3.24
C VAL A 53 4.70 -14.19 -3.13
N VAL A 54 5.66 -14.89 -2.52
CA VAL A 54 5.61 -16.35 -2.33
C VAL A 54 4.77 -16.72 -1.10
N ASP A 55 4.82 -15.90 -0.04
CA ASP A 55 4.07 -16.12 1.20
C ASP A 55 3.23 -14.88 1.60
N GLU A 56 1.91 -14.99 1.45
CA GLU A 56 0.97 -13.93 1.84
C GLU A 56 0.91 -13.74 3.37
N TYR A 57 1.19 -14.78 4.16
CA TYR A 57 1.19 -14.69 5.62
C TYR A 57 2.31 -13.79 6.12
N GLU A 58 3.50 -13.91 5.52
CA GLU A 58 4.64 -13.06 5.83
C GLU A 58 4.33 -11.58 5.60
N VAL A 59 3.64 -11.26 4.50
CA VAL A 59 3.19 -9.88 4.23
C VAL A 59 2.18 -9.42 5.27
N VAL A 60 1.21 -10.25 5.63
CA VAL A 60 0.23 -9.89 6.67
C VAL A 60 0.93 -9.60 8.01
N GLU A 61 1.89 -10.43 8.42
CA GLU A 61 2.66 -10.21 9.64
C GLU A 61 3.48 -8.92 9.58
N ALA A 62 4.12 -8.64 8.45
CA ALA A 62 4.85 -7.40 8.22
C ALA A 62 3.93 -6.16 8.33
N LEU A 63 2.74 -6.20 7.75
CA LEU A 63 1.78 -5.09 7.82
C LEU A 63 1.26 -4.87 9.25
N LEU A 64 1.00 -5.95 9.99
CA LEU A 64 0.66 -5.88 11.40
C LEU A 64 1.82 -5.27 12.22
N LEU A 65 3.07 -5.56 11.86
CA LEU A 65 4.25 -4.95 12.48
C LEU A 65 4.32 -3.45 12.16
N VAL A 66 4.11 -3.03 10.91
CA VAL A 66 4.04 -1.61 10.53
C VAL A 66 3.00 -0.89 11.39
N ARG A 67 1.81 -1.47 11.58
CA ARG A 67 0.77 -0.90 12.43
C ARG A 67 1.19 -0.75 13.89
N LYS A 68 1.99 -1.67 14.43
CA LYS A 68 2.56 -1.55 15.78
C LYS A 68 3.63 -0.46 15.87
N VAL A 69 4.43 -0.30 14.82
CA VAL A 69 5.58 0.63 14.78
C VAL A 69 5.12 2.06 14.51
N THR A 70 4.22 2.26 13.54
CA THR A 70 3.69 3.55 13.09
C THR A 70 2.22 3.42 12.65
N LYS A 71 1.30 3.65 13.59
CA LYS A 71 -0.15 3.62 13.29
C LYS A 71 -0.58 4.69 12.28
N ALA A 72 0.15 5.81 12.22
CA ALA A 72 -0.16 6.97 11.38
C ALA A 72 0.22 6.80 9.90
N LEU A 73 0.89 5.71 9.52
CA LEU A 73 1.29 5.46 8.14
C LEU A 73 0.13 4.79 7.37
N PRO A 74 -0.51 5.44 6.39
CA PRO A 74 -1.53 4.80 5.59
C PRO A 74 -0.93 3.70 4.69
N ILE A 75 -1.68 2.63 4.46
CA ILE A 75 -1.24 1.43 3.75
C ILE A 75 -2.20 1.12 2.61
N ILE A 76 -1.69 0.96 1.39
CA ILE A 76 -2.44 0.51 0.22
C ILE A 76 -1.92 -0.86 -0.22
N LEU A 77 -2.81 -1.83 -0.38
CA LEU A 77 -2.48 -3.13 -1.00
C LEU A 77 -2.89 -3.17 -2.46
N VAL A 78 -2.09 -3.80 -3.30
CA VAL A 78 -2.37 -3.97 -4.72
C VAL A 78 -2.17 -5.43 -5.10
N SER A 79 -3.17 -6.04 -5.74
CA SER A 79 -3.08 -7.41 -6.25
C SER A 79 -4.07 -7.68 -7.38
N SER A 80 -3.65 -8.49 -8.35
CA SER A 80 -4.50 -9.06 -9.40
C SER A 80 -5.54 -10.04 -8.85
N ALA A 81 -5.26 -10.66 -7.69
CA ALA A 81 -6.12 -11.63 -7.03
C ALA A 81 -7.36 -10.99 -6.38
N PHE A 82 -7.33 -9.68 -6.08
CA PHE A 82 -8.50 -8.99 -5.54
C PHE A 82 -9.64 -8.98 -6.55
N SER A 83 -10.87 -9.19 -6.09
CA SER A 83 -12.06 -9.23 -6.95
C SER A 83 -12.44 -7.85 -7.48
N LYS A 84 -12.19 -6.79 -6.71
CA LYS A 84 -12.46 -5.38 -7.03
C LYS A 84 -11.58 -4.47 -6.16
N ASN A 85 -11.55 -3.18 -6.50
CA ASN A 85 -11.05 -2.17 -5.57
C ASN A 85 -11.98 -2.11 -4.35
N ASP A 86 -11.39 -2.00 -3.17
CA ASP A 86 -12.08 -1.89 -1.91
C ASP A 86 -11.48 -0.75 -1.08
N PHE A 87 -12.34 0.23 -0.85
CA PHE A 87 -12.08 1.51 -0.19
C PHE A 87 -12.71 1.56 1.21
N SER A 88 -13.30 0.45 1.65
CA SER A 88 -13.97 0.32 2.95
C SER A 88 -12.97 0.11 4.09
N LEU A 89 -13.49 0.00 5.31
CA LEU A 89 -12.71 -0.27 6.52
C LEU A 89 -12.60 -1.77 6.85
N GLU A 90 -13.05 -2.68 5.97
CA GLU A 90 -13.10 -4.12 6.24
C GLU A 90 -11.73 -4.73 6.59
N ARG A 91 -10.64 -4.21 6.01
CA ARG A 91 -9.26 -4.70 6.20
C ARG A 91 -8.37 -3.76 7.02
N VAL A 92 -8.96 -2.81 7.77
CA VAL A 92 -8.22 -1.72 8.44
C VAL A 92 -7.09 -2.20 9.37
N ALA A 93 -7.21 -3.42 9.91
CA ALA A 93 -6.19 -4.08 10.71
C ALA A 93 -4.84 -4.21 9.99
N ILE A 94 -4.83 -4.31 8.65
CA ILE A 94 -3.62 -4.52 7.84
C ILE A 94 -3.45 -3.50 6.71
N CYS A 95 -4.54 -2.90 6.20
CA CYS A 95 -4.46 -1.89 5.15
C CYS A 95 -5.67 -0.94 5.15
N ASP A 96 -5.49 0.25 4.57
CA ASP A 96 -6.53 1.28 4.49
C ASP A 96 -7.30 1.23 3.16
N VAL A 97 -6.68 0.77 2.08
CA VAL A 97 -7.31 0.54 0.77
C VAL A 97 -6.70 -0.70 0.13
N SER A 98 -7.49 -1.45 -0.64
CA SER A 98 -7.00 -2.52 -1.50
C SER A 98 -7.43 -2.31 -2.96
N LEU A 99 -6.49 -2.47 -3.89
CA LEU A 99 -6.69 -2.18 -5.31
C LEU A 99 -6.49 -3.44 -6.16
N LYS A 100 -7.46 -3.71 -7.03
CA LYS A 100 -7.33 -4.75 -8.05
C LYS A 100 -6.37 -4.26 -9.14
N SER A 101 -5.29 -5.02 -9.35
CA SER A 101 -4.36 -4.82 -10.47
C SER A 101 -4.98 -5.36 -11.79
N PRO A 102 -4.74 -4.72 -12.95
CA PRO A 102 -4.00 -3.47 -13.14
C PRO A 102 -4.76 -2.23 -12.65
N VAL A 103 -4.02 -1.24 -12.14
CA VAL A 103 -4.55 0.02 -11.61
C VAL A 103 -4.41 1.16 -12.62
N SER A 104 -5.26 2.18 -12.49
CA SER A 104 -5.17 3.41 -13.29
C SER A 104 -4.65 4.59 -12.45
N ARG A 105 -4.11 5.62 -13.11
CA ARG A 105 -3.69 6.86 -12.43
C ARG A 105 -4.80 7.48 -11.58
N VAL A 106 -6.03 7.47 -12.10
CA VAL A 106 -7.21 7.99 -11.38
C VAL A 106 -7.48 7.16 -10.13
N THR A 107 -7.45 5.83 -10.25
CA THR A 107 -7.65 4.92 -9.12
C THR A 107 -6.58 5.10 -8.05
N VAL A 108 -5.31 5.30 -8.44
CA VAL A 108 -4.22 5.57 -7.49
C VAL A 108 -4.47 6.89 -6.73
N GLY A 109 -4.85 7.96 -7.42
CA GLY A 109 -5.17 9.24 -6.76
C GLY A 109 -6.31 9.11 -5.74
N LEU A 110 -7.39 8.40 -6.10
CA LEU A 110 -8.49 8.11 -5.19
C LEU A 110 -8.04 7.25 -4.00
N ALA A 111 -7.19 6.26 -4.25
CA ALA A 111 -6.68 5.36 -3.21
C ALA A 111 -5.82 6.09 -2.18
N VAL A 112 -4.95 7.02 -2.62
CA VAL A 112 -4.16 7.84 -1.70
C VAL A 112 -5.07 8.66 -0.78
N ALA A 113 -6.02 9.39 -1.36
CA ALA A 113 -6.95 10.21 -0.58
C ALA A 113 -7.76 9.37 0.43
N GLN A 114 -8.28 8.22 -0.02
CA GLN A 114 -9.08 7.36 0.84
C GLN A 114 -8.24 6.63 1.89
N ALA A 115 -7.03 6.20 1.57
CA ALA A 115 -6.14 5.54 2.52
C ALA A 115 -5.82 6.46 3.69
N ILE A 116 -5.54 7.74 3.41
CA ILE A 116 -5.34 8.76 4.45
C ILE A 116 -6.61 8.93 5.30
N ALA A 117 -7.79 9.00 4.69
CA ALA A 117 -9.05 9.14 5.42
C ALA A 117 -9.34 7.92 6.33
N ASN A 118 -9.14 6.71 5.81
CA ASN A 118 -9.36 5.45 6.54
C ASN A 118 -8.35 5.30 7.68
N ASN A 119 -7.08 5.65 7.46
CA ASN A 119 -6.06 5.63 8.50
C ASN A 119 -6.37 6.61 9.63
N ASN A 120 -6.80 7.83 9.28
CA ASN A 120 -7.23 8.82 10.26
C ASN A 120 -8.45 8.36 11.08
N TYR A 121 -9.37 7.64 10.47
CA TYR A 121 -10.50 7.04 11.17
C TYR A 121 -10.01 5.96 12.15
N PHE A 122 -9.17 5.04 11.69
CA PHE A 122 -8.59 3.98 12.51
C PHE A 122 -7.86 4.53 13.75
N ASN A 123 -7.05 5.57 13.57
CA ASN A 123 -6.31 6.21 14.66
C ASN A 123 -7.19 6.91 15.70
N LYS A 124 -8.43 7.28 15.35
CA LYS A 124 -9.39 7.88 16.28
C LYS A 124 -10.22 6.83 17.03
N SER A 125 -10.33 5.62 16.48
CA SER A 125 -11.18 4.54 17.02
C SER A 125 -10.40 3.51 17.86
N ALA A 126 -9.07 3.53 17.83
CA ALA A 126 -8.18 2.60 18.54
C ALA A 126 -7.51 3.24 19.76
#